data_AF-A0A2N6BU06-F1
#
_entry.id   AF-A0A2N6BU06-F1
#
_cell.length_a   1.000
_cell.length_b   1.000
_cell.length_c   1.000
_cell.angle_alpha   90.00
_cell.angle_beta   90.00
_cell.angle_gamma   90.00
#
_symmetry.space_group_name_H-M   'P 1'
#
loop_
_entity.id
_entity.type
_entity.pdbx_description
1 polymer ?
#
loop_
_entity_poly.entity_id
_entity_poly.type
_entity_poly.pdbx_seq_one_letter_code
_entity_poly.pdbx_strand_id
1 'polypeptide(L)'
;MIVEERLLRNFPILRKKFAECERAVRDVKVWIVYDELRRRGESYSETIRHLASRFGASASTIKRAVRKMEAYQDYPDRSLH
;
A
#
# COMPACT_ATOMS: atom_id res chain seq x y z
N MET A 1 -19.40 -6.18 11.61
CA MET A 1 -18.85 -7.37 10.95
C MET A 1 -18.33 -8.36 12.02
N ILE A 2 -19.24 -8.94 12.81
CA ILE A 2 -18.89 -9.70 14.05
C ILE A 2 -18.35 -11.11 13.73
N VAL A 3 -18.76 -11.68 12.60
CA VAL A 3 -18.38 -13.04 12.16
C VAL A 3 -16.91 -13.10 11.72
N GLU A 4 -16.40 -12.08 11.02
CA GLU A 4 -14.99 -12.00 10.61
C GLU A 4 -14.04 -11.86 11.81
N GLU A 5 -14.38 -11.06 12.83
CA GLU A 5 -13.51 -10.92 14.01
C GLU A 5 -13.36 -12.22 14.80
N ARG A 6 -14.44 -13.01 14.95
CA ARG A 6 -14.38 -14.31 15.64
C ARG A 6 -13.54 -15.33 14.86
N LEU A 7 -13.68 -15.37 13.53
CA LEU A 7 -12.87 -16.24 12.67
C LEU A 7 -11.39 -15.87 12.71
N LEU A 8 -11.05 -14.58 12.62
CA LEU A 8 -9.65 -14.12 12.65
C LEU A 8 -8.99 -14.33 14.03
N ARG A 9 -9.75 -14.37 15.13
CA ARG A 9 -9.22 -14.73 16.46
C ARG A 9 -8.84 -16.21 16.56
N ASN A 10 -9.62 -17.09 15.94
CA ASN A 10 -9.43 -18.54 16.07
C ASN A 10 -8.44 -19.12 15.04
N PHE A 11 -8.14 -18.38 13.96
CA PHE A 11 -7.23 -18.82 12.90
C PHE A 11 -6.09 -17.81 12.67
N PRO A 12 -4.95 -17.93 13.38
CA PRO A 12 -3.82 -16.99 13.28
C PRO A 12 -3.27 -16.82 11.86
N ILE A 13 -3.26 -17.91 11.06
CA ILE A 13 -2.81 -17.89 9.67
C ILE A 13 -3.74 -17.01 8.82
N LEU A 14 -5.06 -17.16 9.00
CA LEU A 14 -6.05 -16.35 8.27
C LEU A 14 -5.92 -14.88 8.65
N ARG A 15 -5.73 -14.57 9.93
CA ARG A 15 -5.46 -13.20 10.40
C ARG A 15 -4.21 -12.60 9.76
N LYS A 16 -3.13 -13.37 9.68
CA LYS A 16 -1.90 -12.94 9.00
C LYS A 16 -2.15 -12.64 7.53
N LYS A 17 -2.86 -13.52 6.81
CA LYS A 17 -3.19 -13.35 5.39
C LYS A 17 -4.09 -12.15 5.15
N PHE A 18 -5.10 -11.94 5.99
CA PHE A 18 -5.97 -10.77 5.90
C PHE A 18 -5.19 -9.47 6.09
N ALA A 19 -4.31 -9.41 7.09
CA ALA A 19 -3.43 -8.26 7.31
C ALA A 19 -2.44 -8.04 6.15
N GLU A 20 -1.97 -9.10 5.48
CA GLU A 20 -1.19 -9.00 4.25
C GLU A 20 -2.01 -8.37 3.11
N CYS A 21 -3.26 -8.80 2.91
CA CYS A 21 -4.17 -8.22 1.92
C CYS A 21 -4.46 -6.74 2.20
N GLU A 22 -4.80 -6.38 3.45
CA GLU A 22 -5.06 -4.98 3.83
C GLU A 22 -3.84 -4.09 3.57
N ARG A 23 -2.64 -4.59 3.86
CA ARG A 23 -1.39 -3.87 3.55
C ARG A 23 -1.19 -3.72 2.04
N ALA A 24 -1.42 -4.77 1.26
CA ALA A 24 -1.29 -4.71 -0.20
C ALA A 24 -2.28 -3.69 -0.82
N VAL A 25 -3.54 -3.71 -0.39
CA VAL A 25 -4.55 -2.74 -0.82
C VAL A 25 -4.13 -1.30 -0.49
N ARG A 26 -3.57 -1.08 0.71
CA ARG A 26 -3.04 0.23 1.09
C ARG A 26 -1.87 0.65 0.19
N ASP A 27 -0.91 -0.24 -0.05
CA ASP A 27 0.26 0.05 -0.87
C ASP A 27 -0.17 0.48 -2.29
N VAL A 28 -1.14 -0.22 -2.90
CA VAL A 28 -1.70 0.13 -4.21
C VAL A 28 -2.41 1.49 -4.19
N LYS A 29 -3.25 1.76 -3.17
CA LYS A 29 -3.94 3.06 -3.04
C LYS A 29 -2.95 4.21 -2.88
N VAL A 30 -1.88 4.01 -2.10
CA VAL A 30 -0.80 4.99 -1.94
C VAL A 30 -0.14 5.27 -3.28
N TRP A 31 0.14 4.25 -4.07
CA TRP A 31 0.78 4.39 -5.37
C TRP A 31 -0.05 5.17 -6.39
N ILE A 32 -1.35 4.87 -6.51
CA ILE A 32 -2.25 5.58 -7.43
C ILE A 32 -2.23 7.09 -7.14
N VAL A 33 -2.34 7.48 -5.87
CA VAL A 33 -2.33 8.89 -5.48
C VAL A 33 -0.93 9.50 -5.63
N TYR A 34 0.13 8.75 -5.29
CA TYR A 34 1.51 9.19 -5.48
C TYR A 34 1.80 9.56 -6.94
N ASP A 35 1.47 8.68 -7.88
CA ASP A 35 1.68 8.89 -9.32
C ASP A 35 0.89 10.10 -9.83
N GLU A 36 -0.36 10.28 -9.39
CA GLU A 36 -1.16 11.46 -9.71
C GLU A 36 -0.51 12.77 -9.22
N LEU A 37 -0.06 12.80 -7.96
CA LEU A 37 0.57 13.99 -7.37
C LEU A 37 1.92 14.31 -8.04
N ARG A 38 2.71 13.29 -8.37
CA ARG A 38 3.97 13.45 -9.11
C ARG A 38 3.75 13.99 -10.51
N ARG A 39 2.70 13.55 -11.22
CA ARG A 39 2.32 14.10 -12.55
C ARG A 39 1.89 15.56 -12.50
N ARG A 40 1.37 16.02 -11.36
CA ARG A 40 1.06 17.43 -11.10
C ARG A 40 2.28 18.28 -10.72
N GLY A 41 3.48 17.68 -10.69
CA GLY A 41 4.73 18.36 -10.39
C GLY A 41 5.05 18.49 -8.90
N GLU A 42 4.32 17.81 -8.01
CA GLU A 42 4.59 17.88 -6.57
C GLU A 42 5.96 17.23 -6.25
N SER A 43 6.70 17.85 -5.33
CA SER A 43 7.99 17.33 -4.91
C SER A 43 7.80 16.04 -4.10
N TYR A 44 8.76 15.12 -4.18
CA TYR A 44 8.70 13.85 -3.47
C TYR A 44 8.42 14.03 -1.95
N SER A 45 9.09 14.99 -1.32
CA SER A 45 8.94 15.27 0.11
C SER A 45 7.56 15.81 0.49
N GLU A 46 6.95 16.64 -0.37
CA GLU A 46 5.57 17.11 -0.19
C GLU A 46 4.57 15.97 -0.38
N THR A 47 4.72 15.20 -1.47
CA THR A 47 3.86 14.06 -1.75
C THR A 47 3.86 13.05 -0.61
N ILE A 48 5.03 12.72 -0.03
CA ILE A 48 5.11 11.79 1.11
C ILE A 48 4.39 12.34 2.35
N ARG A 49 4.51 13.65 2.63
CA ARG A 49 3.80 14.29 3.76
C ARG A 49 2.29 14.28 3.54
N HIS A 50 1.85 14.61 2.34
CA HIS A 50 0.43 14.61 1.98
C HIS A 50 -0.17 13.20 2.09
N LEU A 51 0.50 12.19 1.55
CA LEU A 51 0.08 10.79 1.65
C LEU A 51 0.05 10.30 3.11
N ALA A 52 1.05 10.66 3.93
CA ALA A 52 1.09 10.30 5.34
C ALA A 52 -0.14 10.83 6.10
N SER A 53 -0.49 12.10 5.85
CA SER A 53 -1.70 12.72 6.40
C SER A 53 -2.97 12.04 5.88
N ARG A 54 -3.11 11.91 4.56
CA ARG A 54 -4.30 11.35 3.89
C ARG A 54 -4.62 9.92 4.33
N PHE A 55 -3.59 9.08 4.50
CA PHE A 55 -3.74 7.67 4.84
C PHE A 55 -3.59 7.39 6.35
N GLY A 56 -3.40 8.41 7.18
CA GLY A 56 -3.20 8.24 8.63
C GLY A 56 -2.03 7.31 8.97
N ALA A 57 -0.93 7.41 8.23
CA ALA A 57 0.20 6.50 8.32
C ALA A 57 1.53 7.25 8.44
N SER A 58 2.53 6.61 9.04
CA SER A 58 3.86 7.20 9.15
C SER A 58 4.48 7.43 7.77
N ALA A 59 5.30 8.47 7.63
CA ALA A 59 6.06 8.73 6.40
C ALA A 59 6.93 7.54 6.00
N SER A 60 7.49 6.80 6.96
CA SER A 60 8.24 5.56 6.70
C SER A 60 7.39 4.46 6.06
N THR A 61 6.12 4.33 6.48
CA THR A 61 5.17 3.38 5.88
C THR A 61 4.85 3.77 4.45
N ILE A 62 4.62 5.05 4.18
CA ILE A 62 4.37 5.57 2.82
C ILE A 62 5.59 5.35 1.92
N LYS A 63 6.79 5.72 2.37
CA LYS A 63 8.03 5.51 1.61
C LYS A 63 8.24 4.04 1.26
N ARG A 64 7.96 3.12 2.20
CA ARG A 64 8.04 1.68 1.96
C ARG A 64 7.04 1.24 0.88
N ALA A 65 5.80 1.70 0.96
CA ALA A 65 4.76 1.39 -0.02
C ALA A 65 5.16 1.86 -1.42
N VAL A 66 5.60 3.11 -1.55
CA VAL A 66 6.05 3.69 -2.83
C VAL A 66 7.21 2.87 -3.42
N ARG A 67 8.28 2.63 -2.66
CA ARG A 67 9.43 1.83 -3.13
C ARG A 67 9.06 0.42 -3.56
N LYS A 68 8.13 -0.21 -2.84
CA LYS A 68 7.66 -1.55 -3.17
C LYS A 68 6.89 -1.55 -4.50
N MET A 69 6.12 -0.51 -4.77
CA MET A 69 5.36 -0.37 -6.02
C MET A 69 6.25 0.02 -7.21
N GLU A 70 7.27 0.85 -6.99
CA GLU A 70 8.34 1.11 -7.98
C GLU A 70 9.01 -0.20 -8.40
N ALA A 71 9.37 -1.06 -7.44
CA ALA A 71 9.97 -2.36 -7.73
C ALA A 71 9.04 -3.32 -8.51
N TYR A 72 7.71 -3.17 -8.40
CA TYR A 72 6.77 -3.93 -9.24
C TYR A 72 6.67 -3.37 -10.66
N GLN A 73 6.91 -2.08 -10.84
CA GLN A 73 6.92 -1.46 -12.16
C GLN A 73 8.18 -1.87 -12.96
N ASP A 74 9.29 -2.10 -12.25
CA ASP A 74 10.54 -2.61 -12.83
C ASP A 74 10.53 -4.13 -13.08
N TYR A 75 9.46 -4.83 -12.67
CA TYR A 75 9.33 -6.25 -12.99
C TYR A 75 9.06 -6.38 -14.49
N PRO A 76 9.93 -7.06 -15.27
CA PRO A 76 9.67 -7.28 -16.68
C PRO A 76 8.33 -8.00 -16.79
N ASP A 77 7.47 -7.48 -17.67
CA ASP A 77 6.19 -8.07 -18.01
C ASP A 77 6.45 -9.50 -18.49
N ARG A 78 6.44 -10.46 -17.56
CA ARG A 78 6.37 -11.87 -17.88
C ARG A 78 4.92 -12.07 -18.26
N SER A 79 4.58 -11.62 -19.47
CA SER A 79 3.39 -11.98 -20.18
C SER A 79 3.18 -13.47 -19.93
N LEU A 80 2.12 -13.76 -19.19
CA LEU A 80 1.70 -15.11 -18.84
C LEU A 80 1.50 -15.86 -20.15
N HIS A 81 2.49 -16.69 -20.52
CA HIS A 81 2.41 -17.65 -21.60
C HIS A 81 1.82 -18.96 -21.08
#